data_AF-A0A924R460-F1
#
_entry.id   AF-A0A924R460-F1
#
_cell.length_a   1.000
_cell.length_b   1.000
_cell.length_c   1.000
_cell.angle_alpha   90.00
_cell.angle_beta   90.00
_cell.angle_gamma   90.00
#
_symmetry.space_group_name_H-M   'P 1'
#
loop_
_entity.id
_entity.type
_entity.pdbx_description
1 polymer ?
#
loop_
_entity_poly.entity_id
_entity_poly.type
_entity_poly.pdbx_seq_one_letter_code
_entity_poly.pdbx_strand_id
1 'polypeptide(L)'
;MSSETNAVASANGGLKPDLCLAVGITGHRLERMPHVDLAALRQTIAGLLIRVREAADRVGTKHAPQFATAAPKMRLVTALANGADTIAAEAALAAGWRLDACLPFVRDEYATDFAEGEERERFTQLLDRASATFALTGDRDDADAAYEAVGRVLLDQVDILLAVWDGDVGRGRGGTARVVADAIGRHIPVIHVNTEVGNTTVLLWSGLADFVIEQPTSDNVPRAAADRAIPFVVTTLVAPPENPVDRRMLARFHKERYRRYTPAIPYPMLLAMTGARALRKADFTSASAEDCAAPLAALVSGAEQPGRYQSAMKQALLPRYGVADAASTYFAQVFRSGFVANFGLASIAVLLALTGLLVPAYKLTLIVAELVVIAIIFANTRAGTRAGWHETWMDDRHLAEQLRSLALTSTLANLNLRASSSGESGSVPGWVHWLARATARELGLPNTVADRRYLDSVQQASLKLVEEQIAYHHGNAHRMHKLEHRLHKTGSVLFGGTAAACVLWIAAKLTGAPMQLGGIGITEMVTWITAAMPALGAAIYGIRMQGDFVGIAFRSEVTVARLERLKRSLDDENLDYTKLMARLRRLSEIMLADVEHWRTTYQARPLALPG
;
A
#
# COMPACT_ATOMS: atom_id res chain seq x y z
N MET A 1 5.77 12.81 34.63
CA MET A 1 4.79 13.44 33.71
C MET A 1 5.42 14.26 32.57
N SER A 2 6.69 14.70 32.69
CA SER A 2 7.37 15.49 31.64
C SER A 2 8.19 14.69 30.61
N SER A 3 8.38 13.37 30.80
CA SER A 3 9.06 12.51 29.81
C SER A 3 8.10 11.88 28.79
N GLU A 4 6.84 11.62 29.16
CA GLU A 4 5.81 11.09 28.24
C GLU A 4 5.35 12.14 27.22
N THR A 5 5.38 13.44 27.57
CA THR A 5 4.95 14.52 26.66
C THR A 5 5.97 14.76 25.54
N ASN A 6 7.27 14.55 25.79
CA ASN A 6 8.31 14.66 24.76
C ASN A 6 8.37 13.45 23.82
N ALA A 7 8.02 12.24 24.29
CA ALA A 7 7.89 11.06 23.43
C ALA A 7 6.66 11.17 22.49
N VAL A 8 5.56 11.77 22.97
CA VAL A 8 4.34 11.99 22.17
C VAL A 8 4.52 13.13 21.14
N ALA A 9 5.43 14.08 21.38
CA ALA A 9 5.76 15.13 20.42
C ALA A 9 6.67 14.63 19.27
N SER A 10 7.59 13.69 19.52
CA SER A 10 8.38 13.06 18.43
C SER A 10 7.58 12.03 17.62
N ALA A 11 6.55 11.41 18.22
CA ALA A 11 5.67 10.46 17.53
C ALA A 11 4.75 11.10 16.47
N ASN A 12 4.47 12.40 16.55
CA ASN A 12 3.59 13.11 15.60
C ASN A 12 4.31 13.70 14.38
N GLY A 13 5.65 13.75 14.37
CA GLY A 13 6.42 14.43 13.32
C GLY A 13 6.41 13.74 11.95
N GLY A 14 6.07 12.45 11.89
CA GLY A 14 6.22 11.63 10.68
C GLY A 14 4.95 11.29 9.91
N LEU A 15 3.75 11.57 10.42
CA LEU A 15 2.50 11.07 9.78
C LEU A 15 2.04 11.89 8.59
N LYS A 16 2.24 13.21 8.65
CA LYS A 16 1.99 14.07 7.49
C LYS A 16 3.21 14.05 6.56
N PRO A 17 3.01 13.91 5.24
CA PRO A 17 4.11 14.00 4.30
C PRO A 17 4.57 15.44 4.08
N ASP A 18 5.84 15.61 3.77
CA ASP A 18 6.28 16.80 3.06
C ASP A 18 5.78 16.79 1.61
N LEU A 19 5.52 17.98 1.07
CA LEU A 19 5.24 18.12 -0.36
C LEU A 19 6.54 17.96 -1.15
N CYS A 20 6.74 16.82 -1.78
CA CYS A 20 7.91 16.54 -2.62
C CYS A 20 7.47 16.38 -4.09
N LEU A 21 8.31 16.81 -5.04
CA LEU A 21 8.10 16.57 -6.48
C LEU A 21 9.44 16.39 -7.19
N ALA A 22 9.51 15.38 -8.07
CA ALA A 22 10.69 15.13 -8.90
C ALA A 22 10.48 15.38 -10.39
N VAL A 23 11.46 16.05 -10.97
CA VAL A 23 11.61 16.15 -12.42
C VAL A 23 12.84 15.36 -12.85
N GLY A 24 12.67 14.43 -13.78
CA GLY A 24 13.77 13.76 -14.47
C GLY A 24 14.21 14.57 -15.67
N ILE A 25 15.47 14.49 -16.08
CA ILE A 25 15.93 15.04 -17.36
C ILE A 25 16.51 13.92 -18.23
N THR A 26 16.19 13.96 -19.51
CA THR A 26 16.88 13.21 -20.55
C THR A 26 16.96 14.11 -21.79
N GLY A 27 18.07 14.06 -22.52
CA GLY A 27 18.16 14.86 -23.74
C GLY A 27 19.37 14.54 -24.60
N HIS A 28 19.48 15.27 -25.70
CA HIS A 28 20.63 15.16 -26.60
C HIS A 28 21.92 15.64 -25.91
N ARG A 29 23.03 14.98 -26.31
CA ARG A 29 24.38 15.45 -25.95
C ARG A 29 24.74 16.70 -26.77
N LEU A 30 25.70 17.50 -26.29
CA LEU A 30 26.13 18.74 -26.99
C LEU A 30 26.49 18.49 -28.46
N GLU A 31 27.15 17.37 -28.76
CA GLU A 31 27.53 16.97 -30.12
C GLU A 31 26.34 16.81 -31.07
N ARG A 32 25.15 16.49 -30.54
CA ARG A 32 23.90 16.34 -31.30
C ARG A 32 23.05 17.61 -31.31
N MET A 33 23.56 18.71 -30.75
CA MET A 33 22.89 20.01 -30.72
C MET A 33 23.77 21.16 -31.30
N PRO A 34 24.48 20.98 -32.43
CA PRO A 34 25.44 21.97 -32.92
C PRO A 34 24.78 23.28 -33.38
N HIS A 35 23.49 23.24 -33.72
CA HIS A 35 22.72 24.38 -34.23
C HIS A 35 21.76 24.99 -33.19
N VAL A 36 21.70 24.41 -31.98
CA VAL A 36 20.80 24.86 -30.93
C VAL A 36 21.41 26.06 -30.20
N ASP A 37 20.65 27.14 -30.05
CA ASP A 37 21.03 28.24 -29.16
C ASP A 37 20.99 27.76 -27.69
N LEU A 38 22.17 27.46 -27.15
CA LEU A 38 22.33 26.97 -25.79
C LEU A 38 21.94 28.01 -24.72
N ALA A 39 21.97 29.31 -25.03
CA ALA A 39 21.53 30.35 -24.11
C ALA A 39 19.99 30.37 -24.04
N ALA A 40 19.33 30.31 -25.20
CA ALA A 40 17.87 30.19 -25.26
C ALA A 40 17.39 28.88 -24.61
N LEU A 41 18.07 27.76 -24.86
CA LEU A 41 17.73 26.47 -24.25
C LEU A 41 17.84 26.52 -22.71
N ARG A 42 18.91 27.12 -22.17
CA ARG A 42 19.08 27.36 -20.73
C ARG A 42 17.92 28.16 -20.14
N GLN A 43 17.51 29.24 -20.80
CA GLN A 43 16.38 30.06 -20.36
C GLN A 43 15.05 29.28 -20.39
N THR A 44 14.81 28.50 -21.45
CA THR A 44 13.62 27.65 -21.58
C THR A 44 13.55 26.63 -20.45
N ILE A 45 14.64 25.89 -20.19
CA ILE A 45 14.69 24.89 -19.11
C ILE A 45 14.48 25.56 -17.75
N ALA A 46 15.18 26.65 -17.45
CA ALA A 46 15.01 27.39 -16.20
C ALA A 46 13.55 27.87 -16.01
N GLY A 47 12.94 28.42 -17.06
CA GLY A 47 11.55 28.86 -17.04
C GLY A 47 10.56 27.72 -16.78
N LEU A 48 10.79 26.53 -17.35
CA LEU A 48 9.98 25.34 -17.10
C LEU A 48 10.09 24.86 -15.65
N LEU A 49 11.32 24.79 -15.11
CA LEU A 49 11.52 24.41 -13.70
C LEU A 49 10.84 25.40 -12.75
N ILE A 50 10.95 26.70 -12.99
CA ILE A 50 10.24 27.73 -12.19
C ILE A 50 8.72 27.49 -12.21
N ARG A 51 8.12 27.28 -13.39
CA ARG A 51 6.67 27.03 -13.52
C ARG A 51 6.21 25.78 -12.77
N VAL A 52 7.01 24.71 -12.83
CA VAL A 52 6.72 23.46 -12.10
C VAL A 52 6.74 23.71 -10.59
N ARG A 53 7.73 24.46 -10.09
CA ARG A 53 7.81 24.85 -8.68
C ARG A 53 6.63 25.72 -8.26
N GLU A 54 6.29 26.75 -9.02
CA GLU A 54 5.14 27.62 -8.72
C GLU A 54 3.82 26.85 -8.65
N ALA A 55 3.64 25.85 -9.53
CA ALA A 55 2.48 24.97 -9.48
C ALA A 55 2.46 24.13 -8.18
N ALA A 56 3.61 23.61 -7.74
CA ALA A 56 3.72 22.88 -6.49
C ALA A 56 3.49 23.80 -5.27
N ASP A 57 4.01 25.03 -5.28
CA ASP A 57 3.79 26.05 -4.24
C ASP A 57 2.29 26.36 -4.06
N ARG A 58 1.54 26.46 -5.16
CA ARG A 58 0.07 26.64 -5.13
C ARG A 58 -0.63 25.47 -4.47
N VAL A 59 -0.23 24.23 -4.77
CA VAL A 59 -0.78 23.03 -4.11
C VAL A 59 -0.45 23.02 -2.62
N GLY A 60 0.81 23.28 -2.26
CA GLY A 60 1.27 23.33 -0.86
C GLY A 60 0.54 24.39 -0.04
N THR A 61 0.30 25.57 -0.63
CA THR A 61 -0.46 26.65 0.01
C THR A 61 -1.94 26.27 0.19
N LYS A 62 -2.59 25.77 -0.88
CA LYS A 62 -4.01 25.39 -0.85
C LYS A 62 -4.29 24.26 0.14
N HIS A 63 -3.37 23.31 0.27
CA HIS A 63 -3.53 22.10 1.07
C HIS A 63 -2.60 22.02 2.29
N ALA A 64 -2.13 23.18 2.79
CA ALA A 64 -1.20 23.26 3.92
C ALA A 64 -1.53 22.38 5.13
N PRO A 65 -2.81 22.19 5.54
CA PRO A 65 -3.14 21.32 6.68
C PRO A 65 -2.78 19.84 6.49
N GLN A 66 -2.59 19.37 5.24
CA GLN A 66 -2.29 17.96 4.94
C GLN A 66 -0.79 17.67 4.84
N PHE A 67 0.05 18.70 4.74
CA PHE A 67 1.49 18.55 4.66
C PHE A 67 2.16 18.89 6.00
N ALA A 68 3.35 18.32 6.23
CA ALA A 68 4.20 18.70 7.36
C ALA A 68 4.80 20.09 7.14
N THR A 69 5.22 20.39 5.91
CA THR A 69 5.67 21.72 5.47
C THR A 69 4.95 22.12 4.18
N ALA A 70 4.52 23.39 4.09
CA ALA A 70 3.80 23.88 2.90
C ALA A 70 4.71 24.15 1.70
N ALA A 71 6.00 24.46 1.96
CA ALA A 71 6.98 24.70 0.90
C ALA A 71 7.39 23.38 0.23
N PRO A 72 7.29 23.26 -1.11
CA PRO A 72 7.63 22.05 -1.82
C PRO A 72 9.13 21.80 -1.85
N LYS A 73 9.52 20.54 -1.63
CA LYS A 73 10.88 20.04 -1.77
C LYS A 73 11.06 19.51 -3.20
N MET A 74 11.70 20.32 -4.04
CA MET A 74 11.95 20.00 -5.45
C MET A 74 13.25 19.23 -5.64
N ARG A 75 13.23 18.22 -6.52
CA ARG A 75 14.43 17.47 -6.92
C ARG A 75 14.51 17.29 -8.43
N LEU A 76 15.72 17.42 -8.96
CA LEU A 76 16.07 17.03 -10.31
C LEU A 76 16.80 15.69 -10.26
N VAL A 77 16.36 14.70 -11.05
CA VAL A 77 17.03 13.40 -11.20
C VAL A 77 17.64 13.33 -12.60
N THR A 78 18.92 12.98 -12.70
CA THR A 78 19.67 13.03 -13.97
C THR A 78 20.74 11.96 -14.03
N ALA A 79 21.13 11.57 -15.25
CA ALA A 79 22.32 10.75 -15.48
C ALA A 79 23.61 11.59 -15.61
N LEU A 80 23.51 12.92 -15.55
CA LEU A 80 24.60 13.88 -15.73
C LEU A 80 25.35 13.74 -17.07
N ALA A 81 24.68 13.25 -18.11
CA ALA A 81 25.25 13.23 -19.45
C ALA A 81 25.58 14.67 -19.93
N ASN A 82 26.65 14.84 -20.69
CA ASN A 82 27.00 16.16 -21.21
C ASN A 82 25.91 16.69 -22.14
N GLY A 83 25.54 17.97 -22.04
CA GLY A 83 24.46 18.59 -22.81
C GLY A 83 23.23 18.91 -21.96
N ALA A 84 22.05 18.47 -22.40
CA ALA A 84 20.78 18.84 -21.78
C ALA A 84 20.72 18.52 -20.28
N ASP A 85 21.26 17.36 -19.87
CA ASP A 85 21.34 16.92 -18.48
C ASP A 85 22.16 17.88 -17.62
N THR A 86 23.38 18.23 -18.03
CA THR A 86 24.21 19.23 -17.31
C THR A 86 23.58 20.62 -17.26
N ILE A 87 22.94 21.07 -18.34
CA ILE A 87 22.23 22.36 -18.41
C ILE A 87 21.07 22.39 -17.40
N ALA A 88 20.27 21.32 -17.34
CA ALA A 88 19.16 21.22 -16.40
C ALA A 88 19.66 21.13 -14.96
N ALA A 89 20.75 20.40 -14.70
CA ALA A 89 21.37 20.29 -13.38
C ALA A 89 21.82 21.66 -12.85
N GLU A 90 22.51 22.45 -13.65
CA GLU A 90 22.92 23.81 -13.31
C GLU A 90 21.71 24.71 -13.02
N ALA A 91 20.68 24.67 -13.89
CA ALA A 91 19.46 25.46 -13.72
C ALA A 91 18.69 25.08 -12.45
N ALA A 92 18.57 23.78 -12.15
CA ALA A 92 17.92 23.29 -10.95
C ALA A 92 18.67 23.73 -9.68
N LEU A 93 20.00 23.59 -9.66
CA LEU A 93 20.84 24.03 -8.55
C LEU A 93 20.75 25.55 -8.33
N ALA A 94 20.73 26.35 -9.40
CA ALA A 94 20.53 27.79 -9.33
C ALA A 94 19.14 28.17 -8.77
N ALA A 95 18.12 27.36 -9.07
CA ALA A 95 16.77 27.50 -8.52
C ALA A 95 16.63 26.96 -7.08
N GLY A 96 17.71 26.47 -6.46
CA GLY A 96 17.73 25.90 -5.11
C GLY A 96 17.10 24.50 -5.01
N TRP A 97 16.95 23.80 -6.13
CA TRP A 97 16.48 22.42 -6.15
C TRP A 97 17.60 21.47 -5.72
N ARG A 98 17.19 20.31 -5.21
CA ARG A 98 18.13 19.21 -4.96
C ARG A 98 18.49 18.53 -6.27
N LEU A 99 19.71 18.04 -6.37
CA LEU A 99 20.18 17.26 -7.50
C LEU A 99 20.43 15.83 -7.02
N ASP A 100 19.83 14.84 -7.66
CA ASP A 100 20.09 13.41 -7.44
C ASP A 100 20.63 12.81 -8.74
N ALA A 101 21.70 12.02 -8.65
CA ALA A 101 22.38 11.46 -9.81
C ALA A 101 22.25 9.93 -9.85
N CYS A 102 21.76 9.40 -10.97
CA CYS A 102 21.79 7.95 -11.22
C CYS A 102 22.84 7.66 -12.31
N LEU A 103 23.83 6.81 -12.02
CA LEU A 103 24.95 6.57 -12.92
C LEU A 103 24.91 5.15 -13.50
N PRO A 104 25.21 4.96 -14.80
CA PRO A 104 25.26 3.64 -15.43
C PRO A 104 26.48 2.81 -14.99
N PHE A 105 27.57 3.49 -14.62
CA PHE A 105 28.81 2.91 -14.13
C PHE A 105 29.23 3.59 -12.82
N VAL A 106 30.21 3.03 -12.12
CA VAL A 106 30.81 3.68 -10.95
C VAL A 106 31.44 5.01 -11.34
N ARG A 107 31.53 5.94 -10.38
CA ARG A 107 31.95 7.34 -10.60
C ARG A 107 33.18 7.49 -11.51
N ASP A 108 34.28 6.85 -11.13
CA ASP A 108 35.57 7.03 -11.82
C ASP A 108 35.54 6.43 -13.22
N GLU A 109 34.78 5.34 -13.40
CA GLU A 109 34.58 4.71 -14.68
C GLU A 109 33.70 5.57 -15.58
N TYR A 110 32.58 6.09 -15.09
CA TYR A 110 31.71 6.95 -15.90
C TYR A 110 32.39 8.26 -16.30
N ALA A 111 33.30 8.78 -15.48
CA ALA A 111 34.08 9.97 -15.79
C ALA A 111 34.92 9.84 -17.08
N THR A 112 35.27 8.61 -17.51
CA THR A 112 35.99 8.39 -18.77
C THR A 112 35.15 8.65 -20.02
N ASP A 113 33.81 8.71 -19.88
CA ASP A 113 32.89 9.00 -20.99
C ASP A 113 32.91 10.48 -21.39
N PHE A 114 33.56 11.34 -20.59
CA PHE A 114 33.67 12.78 -20.78
C PHE A 114 35.08 13.15 -21.21
N ALA A 115 35.21 14.11 -22.13
CA ALA A 115 36.51 14.61 -22.56
C ALA A 115 37.28 15.25 -21.41
N GLU A 116 38.61 15.15 -21.45
CA GLU A 116 39.48 15.80 -20.47
C GLU A 116 39.36 17.33 -20.52
N GLY A 117 39.52 17.98 -19.36
CA GLY A 117 39.34 19.42 -19.20
C GLY A 117 37.94 19.77 -18.68
N GLU A 118 37.34 20.83 -19.25
CA GLU A 118 36.12 21.46 -18.73
C GLU A 118 34.94 20.49 -18.59
N GLU A 119 34.79 19.54 -19.52
CA GLU A 119 33.66 18.60 -19.52
C GLU A 119 33.71 17.64 -18.32
N ARG A 120 34.85 16.96 -18.11
CA ARG A 120 35.05 16.06 -16.95
C ARG A 120 35.06 16.82 -15.63
N GLU A 121 35.63 18.03 -15.60
CA GLU A 121 35.59 18.90 -14.42
C GLU A 121 34.15 19.30 -14.07
N ARG A 122 33.35 19.72 -15.05
CA ARG A 122 31.93 20.07 -14.84
C ARG A 122 31.12 18.87 -14.35
N PHE A 123 31.30 17.69 -14.95
CA PHE A 123 30.66 16.46 -14.49
C PHE A 123 30.99 16.18 -13.02
N THR A 124 32.27 16.24 -12.66
CA THR A 124 32.75 15.99 -11.29
C THR A 124 32.16 16.99 -10.30
N GLN A 125 32.18 18.28 -10.64
CA GLN A 125 31.61 19.34 -9.79
C GLN A 125 30.10 19.20 -9.57
N LEU A 126 29.35 18.84 -10.62
CA LEU A 126 27.91 18.61 -10.51
C LEU A 126 27.62 17.37 -9.66
N LEU A 127 28.37 16.29 -9.85
CA LEU A 127 28.24 15.07 -9.08
C LEU A 127 28.56 15.29 -7.59
N ASP A 128 29.59 16.07 -7.27
CA ASP A 128 29.94 16.43 -5.89
C ASP A 128 28.87 17.29 -5.20
N ARG A 129 28.06 18.01 -5.98
CA ARG A 129 26.90 18.77 -5.48
C ARG A 129 25.61 17.94 -5.40
N ALA A 130 25.60 16.71 -5.89
CA ALA A 130 24.45 15.83 -5.80
C ALA A 130 24.16 15.49 -4.32
N SER A 131 22.89 15.56 -3.94
CA SER A 131 22.41 15.17 -2.61
C SER A 131 22.41 13.66 -2.40
N ALA A 132 22.27 12.90 -3.48
CA ALA A 132 22.34 11.44 -3.50
C ALA A 132 22.83 10.96 -4.86
N THR A 133 23.64 9.90 -4.85
CA THR A 133 24.14 9.23 -6.05
C THR A 133 23.85 7.73 -5.97
N PHE A 134 23.14 7.19 -6.96
CA PHE A 134 22.94 5.76 -7.13
C PHE A 134 23.67 5.28 -8.37
N ALA A 135 24.79 4.59 -8.19
CA ALA A 135 25.59 4.08 -9.30
C ALA A 135 25.34 2.58 -9.52
N LEU A 136 25.11 2.19 -10.76
CA LEU A 136 25.10 0.80 -11.19
C LEU A 136 26.54 0.35 -11.50
N THR A 137 26.76 -0.97 -11.50
CA THR A 137 28.00 -1.59 -12.00
C THR A 137 27.75 -2.17 -13.39
N GLY A 138 27.37 -1.33 -14.34
CA GLY A 138 27.10 -1.73 -15.72
C GLY A 138 28.33 -2.39 -16.38
N ASP A 139 28.08 -3.27 -17.35
CA ASP A 139 29.13 -3.89 -18.14
C ASP A 139 29.50 -2.98 -19.33
N ARG A 140 30.81 -2.72 -19.52
CA ARG A 140 31.30 -1.91 -20.65
C ARG A 140 31.18 -2.64 -21.98
N ASP A 141 31.19 -3.97 -21.97
CA ASP A 141 30.99 -4.77 -23.17
C ASP A 141 29.53 -4.69 -23.68
N ASP A 142 28.59 -4.29 -22.82
CA ASP A 142 27.17 -4.01 -23.14
C ASP A 142 26.72 -2.64 -22.58
N ALA A 143 27.45 -1.58 -22.96
CA ALA A 143 27.20 -0.23 -22.47
C ALA A 143 25.76 0.27 -22.76
N ASP A 144 25.16 -0.14 -23.89
CA ASP A 144 23.77 0.19 -24.24
C ASP A 144 22.78 -0.33 -23.19
N ALA A 145 22.98 -1.54 -22.67
CA ALA A 145 22.16 -2.09 -21.58
C ALA A 145 22.37 -1.34 -20.26
N ALA A 146 23.59 -0.88 -19.97
CA ALA A 146 23.87 -0.07 -18.79
C ALA A 146 23.15 1.30 -18.83
N TYR A 147 23.17 1.98 -19.98
CA TYR A 147 22.41 3.22 -20.17
C TYR A 147 20.89 2.98 -20.16
N GLU A 148 20.41 1.85 -20.70
CA GLU A 148 18.99 1.47 -20.59
C GLU A 148 18.59 1.27 -19.12
N ALA A 149 19.43 0.58 -18.34
CA ALA A 149 19.18 0.32 -16.92
C ALA A 149 19.10 1.63 -16.12
N VAL A 150 20.03 2.57 -16.32
CA VAL A 150 20.01 3.86 -15.62
C VAL A 150 18.81 4.71 -16.04
N GLY A 151 18.41 4.66 -17.32
CA GLY A 151 17.18 5.30 -17.79
C GLY A 151 15.94 4.77 -17.06
N ARG A 152 15.87 3.46 -16.80
CA ARG A 152 14.78 2.87 -16.00
C ARG A 152 14.82 3.33 -14.53
N VAL A 153 16.01 3.46 -13.93
CA VAL A 153 16.17 4.02 -12.57
C VAL A 153 15.64 5.44 -12.51
N LEU A 154 16.03 6.28 -13.48
CA LEU A 154 15.55 7.66 -13.57
C LEU A 154 14.02 7.71 -13.64
N LEU A 155 13.40 6.90 -14.50
CA LEU A 155 11.94 6.85 -14.64
C LEU A 155 11.24 6.32 -13.37
N ASP A 156 11.86 5.39 -12.64
CA ASP A 156 11.33 4.89 -11.36
C ASP A 156 11.39 5.93 -10.24
N GLN A 157 12.16 7.00 -10.43
CA GLN A 157 12.42 8.05 -9.45
C GLN A 157 11.66 9.34 -9.71
N VAL A 158 11.00 9.54 -10.86
CA VAL A 158 10.50 10.88 -11.24
C VAL A 158 8.98 10.94 -11.34
N ASP A 159 8.44 12.13 -11.07
CA ASP A 159 7.02 12.41 -11.24
C ASP A 159 6.71 12.89 -12.65
N ILE A 160 7.61 13.70 -13.21
CA ILE A 160 7.56 14.33 -14.54
C ILE A 160 8.91 14.10 -15.22
N LEU A 161 8.92 13.81 -16.51
CA LEU A 161 10.14 13.77 -17.32
C LEU A 161 10.25 15.05 -18.15
N LEU A 162 11.37 15.76 -18.07
CA LEU A 162 11.77 16.79 -19.03
C LEU A 162 12.63 16.13 -20.11
N ALA A 163 12.20 16.22 -21.36
CA ALA A 163 12.86 15.61 -22.51
C ALA A 163 13.30 16.69 -23.50
N VAL A 164 14.60 16.82 -23.73
CA VAL A 164 15.19 17.83 -24.64
C VAL A 164 15.75 17.12 -25.87
N TRP A 165 14.99 17.08 -26.96
CA TRP A 165 15.35 16.31 -28.15
C TRP A 165 14.55 16.72 -29.40
N ASP A 166 15.01 16.28 -30.56
CA ASP A 166 14.45 16.57 -31.90
C ASP A 166 13.04 15.99 -32.13
N GLY A 167 12.70 14.88 -31.47
CA GLY A 167 11.44 14.15 -31.64
C GLY A 167 11.47 13.05 -32.69
N ASP A 168 12.65 12.73 -33.25
CA ASP A 168 12.83 11.70 -34.27
C ASP A 168 12.84 10.27 -33.69
N VAL A 169 12.55 9.26 -34.51
CA VAL A 169 12.61 7.85 -34.06
C VAL A 169 14.06 7.48 -33.71
N GLY A 170 14.28 7.05 -32.46
CA GLY A 170 15.63 6.71 -31.96
C GLY A 170 16.31 5.59 -32.76
N ARG A 171 17.61 5.74 -33.04
CA ARG A 171 18.40 4.81 -33.86
C ARG A 171 19.13 3.70 -33.08
N GLY A 172 18.92 3.55 -31.76
CA GLY A 172 19.63 2.57 -30.92
C GLY A 172 19.00 2.33 -29.55
N ARG A 173 19.50 1.33 -28.80
CA ARG A 173 19.09 1.03 -27.42
C ARG A 173 19.66 2.09 -26.47
N GLY A 174 18.97 2.36 -25.35
CA GLY A 174 19.45 3.31 -24.32
C GLY A 174 19.41 4.80 -24.64
N GLY A 175 18.97 5.23 -25.84
CA GLY A 175 18.89 6.65 -26.22
C GLY A 175 17.68 7.41 -25.65
N THR A 176 17.73 8.75 -25.73
CA THR A 176 16.66 9.68 -25.26
C THR A 176 15.27 9.30 -25.76
N ALA A 177 15.14 8.95 -27.04
CA ALA A 177 13.89 8.50 -27.64
C ALA A 177 13.26 7.31 -26.92
N ARG A 178 14.09 6.35 -26.49
CA ARG A 178 13.64 5.15 -25.78
C ARG A 178 13.19 5.49 -24.37
N VAL A 179 13.92 6.36 -23.66
CA VAL A 179 13.53 6.84 -22.33
C VAL A 179 12.18 7.57 -22.39
N VAL A 180 11.97 8.40 -23.42
CA VAL A 180 10.68 9.08 -23.66
C VAL A 180 9.56 8.08 -23.96
N ALA A 181 9.79 7.11 -24.84
CA ALA A 181 8.80 6.07 -25.14
C ALA A 181 8.43 5.25 -23.89
N ASP A 182 9.43 4.86 -23.09
CA ASP A 182 9.23 4.14 -21.83
C ASP A 182 8.49 5.02 -20.80
N ALA A 183 8.76 6.33 -20.75
CA ALA A 183 8.05 7.26 -19.87
C ALA A 183 6.57 7.39 -20.25
N ILE A 184 6.28 7.53 -21.54
CA ILE A 184 4.91 7.58 -22.07
C ILE A 184 4.18 6.28 -21.73
N GLY A 185 4.79 5.13 -22.04
CA GLY A 185 4.23 3.81 -21.73
C GLY A 185 3.98 3.55 -20.23
N ARG A 186 4.69 4.27 -19.36
CA ARG A 186 4.50 4.25 -17.89
C ARG A 186 3.56 5.34 -17.38
N HIS A 187 2.89 6.07 -18.26
CA HIS A 187 2.00 7.20 -17.91
C HIS A 187 2.70 8.31 -17.12
N ILE A 188 3.99 8.53 -17.39
CA ILE A 188 4.76 9.66 -16.84
C ILE A 188 4.52 10.88 -17.74
N PRO A 189 4.07 12.03 -17.21
CA PRO A 189 3.99 13.26 -18.00
C PRO A 189 5.37 13.64 -18.52
N VAL A 190 5.47 13.85 -19.83
CA VAL A 190 6.70 14.28 -20.49
C VAL A 190 6.55 15.72 -20.96
N ILE A 191 7.40 16.61 -20.45
CA ILE A 191 7.59 17.96 -21.00
C ILE A 191 8.64 17.83 -22.09
N HIS A 192 8.23 17.88 -23.35
CA HIS A 192 9.11 17.83 -24.51
C HIS A 192 9.51 19.25 -24.92
N VAL A 193 10.82 19.51 -24.94
CA VAL A 193 11.44 20.69 -25.55
C VAL A 193 12.05 20.28 -26.88
N ASN A 194 11.50 20.77 -27.99
CA ASN A 194 11.96 20.41 -29.33
C ASN A 194 13.18 21.24 -29.75
N THR A 195 14.31 20.59 -30.01
CA THR A 195 15.58 21.26 -30.36
C THR A 195 15.64 21.82 -31.79
N GLU A 196 14.80 21.34 -32.71
CA GLU A 196 14.75 21.74 -34.12
C GLU A 196 13.73 22.85 -34.39
N VAL A 197 12.61 22.84 -33.66
CA VAL A 197 11.48 23.77 -33.87
C VAL A 197 11.49 24.84 -32.80
N GLY A 198 12.53 25.69 -32.79
CA GLY A 198 12.60 26.91 -31.98
C GLY A 198 12.37 26.70 -30.48
N ASN A 199 12.78 25.56 -29.91
CA ASN A 199 12.56 25.20 -28.50
C ASN A 199 11.07 25.19 -28.09
N THR A 200 10.16 24.87 -29.03
CA THR A 200 8.73 24.70 -28.71
C THR A 200 8.54 23.65 -27.62
N THR A 201 7.68 23.98 -26.65
CA THR A 201 7.47 23.16 -25.45
C THR A 201 6.06 22.56 -25.42
N VAL A 202 5.96 21.24 -25.47
CA VAL A 202 4.70 20.50 -25.47
C VAL A 202 4.70 19.51 -24.31
N LEU A 203 3.56 19.34 -23.64
CA LEU A 203 3.35 18.30 -22.66
C LEU A 203 2.67 17.09 -23.31
N LEU A 204 3.26 15.91 -23.13
CA LEU A 204 2.74 14.61 -23.56
C LEU A 204 2.29 13.82 -22.33
N TRP A 205 1.00 13.52 -22.20
CA TRP A 205 0.52 12.71 -21.07
C TRP A 205 -0.85 12.07 -21.34
N SER A 206 -0.98 10.78 -21.03
CA SER A 206 -2.25 10.06 -21.13
C SER A 206 -3.33 10.62 -20.21
N GLY A 207 -2.96 11.24 -19.08
CA GLY A 207 -3.90 11.84 -18.14
C GLY A 207 -4.53 13.16 -18.61
N LEU A 208 -4.24 13.62 -19.83
CA LEU A 208 -4.95 14.72 -20.48
C LEU A 208 -6.19 14.26 -21.25
N ALA A 209 -6.36 12.95 -21.49
CA ALA A 209 -7.54 12.41 -22.13
C ALA A 209 -8.67 12.24 -21.11
N ASP A 210 -9.91 12.46 -21.56
CA ASP A 210 -11.12 12.17 -20.76
C ASP A 210 -11.48 10.67 -20.72
N PHE A 211 -10.61 9.80 -21.25
CA PHE A 211 -10.77 8.35 -21.31
C PHE A 211 -9.45 7.64 -21.05
N VAL A 212 -9.53 6.36 -20.65
CA VAL A 212 -8.34 5.54 -20.36
C VAL A 212 -7.65 5.11 -21.65
N ILE A 213 -6.40 5.52 -21.81
CA ILE A 213 -5.50 5.00 -22.84
C ILE A 213 -4.66 3.90 -22.20
N GLU A 214 -4.94 2.62 -22.52
CA GLU A 214 -4.24 1.49 -21.87
C GLU A 214 -2.77 1.39 -22.28
N GLN A 215 -2.46 1.69 -23.55
CA GLN A 215 -1.10 1.58 -24.11
C GLN A 215 -0.74 2.87 -24.84
N PRO A 216 -0.35 3.93 -24.09
CA PRO A 216 0.08 5.17 -24.70
C PRO A 216 1.43 4.97 -25.41
N THR A 217 1.54 5.52 -26.60
CA THR A 217 2.75 5.57 -27.43
C THR A 217 3.03 7.02 -27.83
N SER A 218 4.21 7.28 -28.42
CA SER A 218 4.53 8.59 -28.99
C SER A 218 3.46 9.11 -29.95
N ASP A 219 2.76 8.21 -30.64
CA ASP A 219 1.87 8.58 -31.74
C ASP A 219 0.48 8.95 -31.22
N ASN A 220 -0.02 8.21 -30.23
CA ASN A 220 -1.39 8.36 -29.72
C ASN A 220 -1.50 9.19 -28.43
N VAL A 221 -0.37 9.52 -27.77
CA VAL A 221 -0.42 10.24 -26.50
C VAL A 221 -0.98 11.66 -26.71
N PRO A 222 -1.95 12.09 -25.88
CA PRO A 222 -2.48 13.45 -25.94
C PRO A 222 -1.38 14.50 -25.71
N ARG A 223 -1.52 15.63 -26.40
CA ARG A 223 -0.57 16.73 -26.39
C ARG A 223 -1.25 18.03 -25.98
N ALA A 224 -0.60 18.82 -25.13
CA ALA A 224 -1.06 20.15 -24.76
C ALA A 224 0.12 21.13 -24.67
N ALA A 225 -0.15 22.42 -24.81
CA ALA A 225 0.86 23.45 -24.57
C ALA A 225 1.35 23.36 -23.11
N ALA A 226 2.67 23.28 -22.92
CA ALA A 226 3.26 22.97 -21.62
C ALA A 226 2.91 24.03 -20.55
N ASP A 227 2.88 25.30 -20.92
CA ASP A 227 2.52 26.43 -20.07
C ASP A 227 1.13 26.29 -19.44
N ARG A 228 0.14 25.82 -20.21
CA ARG A 228 -1.24 25.61 -19.75
C ARG A 228 -1.41 24.32 -18.97
N ALA A 229 -0.68 23.27 -19.34
CA ALA A 229 -0.90 21.94 -18.80
C ALA A 229 -0.12 21.64 -17.51
N ILE A 230 1.05 22.27 -17.28
CA ILE A 230 1.88 22.05 -16.07
C ILE A 230 1.09 22.23 -14.76
N PRO A 231 0.28 23.30 -14.55
CA PRO A 231 -0.48 23.47 -13.31
C PRO A 231 -1.45 22.32 -13.04
N PHE A 232 -2.12 21.82 -14.08
CA PHE A 232 -3.02 20.67 -13.99
C PHE A 232 -2.25 19.40 -13.62
N VAL A 233 -1.18 19.07 -14.37
CA VAL A 233 -0.34 17.90 -14.11
C VAL A 233 0.17 17.88 -12.67
N VAL A 234 0.79 18.98 -12.22
CA VAL A 234 1.36 19.05 -10.87
C VAL A 234 0.27 18.87 -9.83
N THR A 235 -0.89 19.52 -9.99
CA THR A 235 -2.03 19.34 -9.08
C THR A 235 -2.47 17.88 -9.02
N THR A 236 -2.68 17.23 -10.16
CA THR A 236 -3.12 15.83 -10.22
C THR A 236 -2.12 14.87 -9.59
N LEU A 237 -0.82 15.14 -9.69
CA LEU A 237 0.22 14.27 -9.17
C LEU A 237 0.40 14.35 -7.64
N VAL A 238 0.25 15.54 -7.05
CA VAL A 238 0.64 15.79 -5.65
C VAL A 238 -0.49 16.24 -4.72
N ALA A 239 -1.62 16.75 -5.25
CA ALA A 239 -2.69 17.23 -4.40
C ALA A 239 -3.33 16.09 -3.61
N PRO A 240 -3.64 16.30 -2.31
CA PRO A 240 -4.41 15.33 -1.53
C PRO A 240 -5.83 15.19 -2.08
N PRO A 241 -6.47 14.02 -1.89
CA PRO A 241 -7.84 13.81 -2.33
C PRO A 241 -8.82 14.79 -1.69
N GLU A 242 -9.79 15.22 -2.48
CA GLU A 242 -10.79 16.20 -2.07
C GLU A 242 -12.14 15.61 -1.69
N ASN A 243 -12.38 14.34 -2.05
CA ASN A 243 -13.68 13.73 -1.75
C ASN A 243 -13.90 13.62 -0.22
N PRO A 244 -15.16 13.68 0.25
CA PRO A 244 -15.44 13.74 1.69
C PRO A 244 -15.05 12.48 2.48
N VAL A 245 -14.96 11.33 1.81
CA VAL A 245 -14.62 10.04 2.43
C VAL A 245 -13.12 9.98 2.70
N ASP A 246 -12.31 10.20 1.67
CA ASP A 246 -10.85 10.24 1.73
C ASP A 246 -10.35 11.33 2.68
N ARG A 247 -10.94 12.53 2.64
CA ARG A 247 -10.58 13.61 3.59
C ARG A 247 -10.79 13.19 5.04
N ARG A 248 -11.87 12.46 5.32
CA ARG A 248 -12.18 11.97 6.66
C ARG A 248 -11.21 10.89 7.10
N MET A 249 -10.91 9.94 6.22
CA MET A 249 -9.97 8.85 6.51
C MET A 249 -8.55 9.35 6.70
N LEU A 250 -8.09 10.27 5.85
CA LEU A 250 -6.79 10.89 6.00
C LEU A 250 -6.69 11.71 7.30
N ALA A 251 -7.72 12.48 7.63
CA ALA A 251 -7.77 13.23 8.88
C ALA A 251 -7.83 12.30 10.12
N ARG A 252 -8.46 11.12 10.00
CA ARG A 252 -8.43 10.08 11.03
C ARG A 252 -7.00 9.56 11.20
N PHE A 253 -6.35 9.13 10.12
CA PHE A 253 -4.99 8.60 10.13
C PHE A 253 -4.00 9.58 10.78
N HIS A 254 -4.05 10.87 10.43
CA HIS A 254 -3.20 11.91 11.03
C HIS A 254 -3.42 12.15 12.53
N LYS A 255 -4.58 11.73 13.07
CA LYS A 255 -4.97 11.89 14.47
C LYS A 255 -5.04 10.54 15.21
N GLU A 256 -4.73 9.45 14.53
CA GLU A 256 -4.88 8.09 15.02
C GLU A 256 -4.08 7.94 16.32
N ARG A 257 -4.77 7.62 17.41
CA ARG A 257 -4.13 7.33 18.70
C ARG A 257 -4.62 5.97 19.18
N TYR A 258 -3.69 5.07 19.44
CA TYR A 258 -4.01 3.70 19.83
C TYR A 258 -4.55 3.66 21.26
N ARG A 259 -5.66 2.95 21.42
CA ARG A 259 -6.11 2.52 22.73
C ARG A 259 -5.30 1.28 23.12
N ARG A 260 -4.71 1.31 24.32
CA ARG A 260 -3.90 0.20 24.84
C ARG A 260 -4.71 -1.10 25.00
N TYR A 261 -6.04 -1.00 25.10
CA TYR A 261 -6.95 -2.12 25.35
C TYR A 261 -7.92 -2.34 24.20
N THR A 262 -8.16 -3.61 23.87
CA THR A 262 -9.07 -4.03 22.80
C THR A 262 -10.28 -4.75 23.40
N PRO A 263 -11.49 -4.15 23.44
CA PRO A 263 -12.68 -4.79 24.02
C PRO A 263 -13.28 -5.90 23.15
N ALA A 264 -12.67 -6.19 22.00
CA ALA A 264 -13.17 -7.09 20.96
C ALA A 264 -12.70 -8.54 21.15
N ILE A 265 -13.29 -9.22 22.13
CA ILE A 265 -12.95 -10.61 22.53
C ILE A 265 -13.75 -11.72 21.79
N PRO A 266 -14.99 -11.51 21.28
CA PRO A 266 -15.78 -12.58 20.66
C PRO A 266 -15.08 -13.40 19.56
N TYR A 267 -14.31 -12.76 18.67
CA TYR A 267 -13.59 -13.50 17.63
C TYR A 267 -12.40 -14.33 18.18
N PRO A 268 -11.51 -13.78 19.04
CA PRO A 268 -10.55 -14.59 19.78
C PRO A 268 -11.16 -15.78 20.55
N MET A 269 -12.33 -15.59 21.19
CA MET A 269 -13.04 -16.69 21.86
C MET A 269 -13.51 -17.76 20.87
N LEU A 270 -14.07 -17.36 19.72
CA LEU A 270 -14.47 -18.30 18.67
C LEU A 270 -13.28 -19.15 18.19
N LEU A 271 -12.12 -18.53 17.99
CA LEU A 271 -10.89 -19.25 17.64
C LEU A 271 -10.47 -20.24 18.72
N ALA A 272 -10.61 -19.89 20.00
CA ALA A 272 -10.28 -20.78 21.11
C ALA A 272 -11.25 -21.94 21.24
N MET A 273 -12.56 -21.68 21.15
CA MET A 273 -13.63 -22.69 21.25
C MET A 273 -13.57 -23.72 20.11
N THR A 274 -13.15 -23.30 18.92
CA THR A 274 -12.96 -24.20 17.77
C THR A 274 -11.58 -24.88 17.78
N GLY A 275 -10.71 -24.53 18.74
CA GLY A 275 -9.34 -25.01 18.81
C GLY A 275 -8.45 -24.50 17.68
N ALA A 276 -8.88 -23.51 16.91
CA ALA A 276 -8.10 -22.90 15.84
C ALA A 276 -6.87 -22.17 16.38
N ARG A 277 -7.01 -21.47 17.52
CA ARG A 277 -5.91 -20.80 18.23
C ARG A 277 -6.31 -20.52 19.68
N ALA A 278 -5.42 -20.76 20.64
CA ALA A 278 -5.64 -20.38 22.04
C ALA A 278 -5.66 -18.85 22.24
N LEU A 279 -6.37 -18.40 23.28
CA LEU A 279 -6.35 -17.00 23.72
C LEU A 279 -4.95 -16.61 24.18
N ARG A 280 -4.51 -15.41 23.81
CA ARG A 280 -3.20 -14.83 24.15
C ARG A 280 -3.40 -13.49 24.83
N LYS A 281 -2.41 -13.06 25.62
CA LYS A 281 -2.41 -11.69 26.21
C LYS A 281 -2.56 -10.60 25.14
N ALA A 282 -1.94 -10.82 23.98
CA ALA A 282 -2.04 -9.95 22.81
C ALA A 282 -3.46 -9.78 22.25
N ASP A 283 -4.42 -10.67 22.58
CA ASP A 283 -5.82 -10.49 22.16
C ASP A 283 -6.54 -9.38 22.94
N PHE A 284 -5.99 -8.98 24.09
CA PHE A 284 -6.57 -7.96 24.99
C PHE A 284 -5.88 -6.60 24.86
N THR A 285 -4.73 -6.55 24.19
CA THR A 285 -3.88 -5.36 24.05
C THR A 285 -3.60 -5.08 22.59
N SER A 286 -3.59 -3.82 22.19
CA SER A 286 -3.14 -3.44 20.84
C SER A 286 -1.62 -3.33 20.78
N ALA A 287 -1.01 -3.82 19.70
CA ALA A 287 0.41 -3.59 19.42
C ALA A 287 0.66 -2.08 19.23
N SER A 288 1.83 -1.59 19.67
CA SER A 288 2.22 -0.21 19.39
C SER A 288 2.68 -0.05 17.94
N ALA A 289 2.61 1.16 17.41
CA ALA A 289 3.12 1.46 16.07
C ALA A 289 4.63 1.13 15.96
N GLU A 290 5.39 1.35 17.03
CA GLU A 290 6.83 1.02 17.08
C GLU A 290 7.06 -0.49 17.02
N ASP A 291 6.30 -1.28 17.76
CA ASP A 291 6.39 -2.75 17.73
C ASP A 291 6.05 -3.30 16.33
N CYS A 292 5.02 -2.75 15.69
CA CYS A 292 4.64 -3.09 14.32
C CYS A 292 5.74 -2.72 13.31
N ALA A 293 6.41 -1.58 13.50
CA ALA A 293 7.48 -1.11 12.62
C ALA A 293 8.81 -1.85 12.81
N ALA A 294 9.08 -2.40 13.99
CA ALA A 294 10.37 -2.98 14.35
C ALA A 294 10.88 -4.09 13.40
N PRO A 295 10.06 -5.07 12.96
CA PRO A 295 10.51 -6.10 12.01
C PRO A 295 10.96 -5.49 10.67
N LEU A 296 10.19 -4.54 10.14
CA LEU A 296 10.53 -3.86 8.90
C LEU A 296 11.78 -2.98 9.07
N ALA A 297 11.88 -2.28 10.19
CA ALA A 297 13.05 -1.49 10.55
C ALA A 297 14.32 -2.36 10.58
N ALA A 298 14.26 -3.54 11.18
CA ALA A 298 15.38 -4.48 11.24
C ALA A 298 15.81 -4.98 9.85
N LEU A 299 14.84 -5.21 8.95
CA LEU A 299 15.12 -5.61 7.56
C LEU A 299 15.84 -4.51 6.77
N VAL A 300 15.39 -3.26 6.88
CA VAL A 300 15.97 -2.15 6.10
C VAL A 300 17.23 -1.54 6.72
N SER A 301 17.52 -1.83 8.00
CA SER A 301 18.71 -1.31 8.69
C SER A 301 20.02 -1.95 8.23
N GLY A 302 19.97 -3.17 7.67
CA GLY A 302 21.16 -3.92 7.29
C GLY A 302 21.81 -3.51 5.97
N ALA A 303 21.09 -2.76 5.11
CA ALA A 303 21.48 -2.59 3.71
C ALA A 303 22.35 -1.35 3.42
N GLU A 304 22.40 -0.32 4.28
CA GLU A 304 22.88 1.00 3.84
C GLU A 304 23.66 1.84 4.87
N GLN A 305 24.52 2.72 4.35
CA GLN A 305 25.27 3.73 5.11
C GLN A 305 24.34 4.84 5.64
N PRO A 306 24.68 5.48 6.78
CA PRO A 306 23.90 6.60 7.30
C PRO A 306 23.81 7.75 6.29
N GLY A 307 22.59 8.21 6.02
CA GLY A 307 22.34 9.25 5.02
C GLY A 307 20.90 9.75 4.99
N ARG A 308 20.58 10.60 4.02
CA ARG A 308 19.24 11.20 3.87
C ARG A 308 18.17 10.15 3.65
N TYR A 309 18.41 9.19 2.76
CA TYR A 309 17.47 8.13 2.45
C TYR A 309 17.13 7.31 3.72
N GLN A 310 18.14 6.88 4.49
CA GLN A 310 17.92 6.16 5.75
C GLN A 310 17.16 7.02 6.78
N SER A 311 17.42 8.32 6.81
CA SER A 311 16.69 9.26 7.68
C SER A 311 15.22 9.37 7.25
N ALA A 312 14.93 9.47 5.95
CA ALA A 312 13.57 9.48 5.42
C ALA A 312 12.84 8.15 5.68
N MET A 313 13.53 7.01 5.54
CA MET A 313 12.99 5.70 5.90
C MET A 313 12.55 5.67 7.38
N LYS A 314 13.40 6.17 8.29
CA LYS A 314 13.14 6.19 9.74
C LYS A 314 12.11 7.23 10.17
N GLN A 315 12.06 8.39 9.52
CA GLN A 315 11.23 9.52 9.95
C GLN A 315 9.89 9.62 9.22
N ALA A 316 9.80 9.12 7.98
CA ALA A 316 8.58 9.17 7.18
C ALA A 316 7.94 7.78 7.02
N LEU A 317 8.67 6.80 6.48
CA LEU A 317 8.07 5.50 6.14
C LEU A 317 7.72 4.67 7.36
N LEU A 318 8.70 4.39 8.24
CA LEU A 318 8.50 3.48 9.37
C LEU A 318 7.38 3.93 10.34
N PRO A 319 7.25 5.21 10.70
CA PRO A 319 6.15 5.68 11.54
C PRO A 319 4.78 5.48 10.88
N ARG A 320 4.64 5.81 9.59
CA ARG A 320 3.37 5.63 8.85
C ARG A 320 3.01 4.16 8.70
N TYR A 321 3.99 3.33 8.39
CA TYR A 321 3.81 1.87 8.31
C TYR A 321 3.38 1.30 9.66
N GLY A 322 4.08 1.65 10.74
CA GLY A 322 3.75 1.20 12.09
C GLY A 322 2.33 1.60 12.49
N VAL A 323 1.92 2.84 12.16
CA VAL A 323 0.56 3.32 12.43
C VAL A 323 -0.48 2.55 11.62
N ALA A 324 -0.27 2.39 10.32
CA ALA A 324 -1.18 1.67 9.44
C ALA A 324 -1.33 0.19 9.87
N ASP A 325 -0.22 -0.49 10.17
CA ASP A 325 -0.24 -1.92 10.53
C ASP A 325 -0.90 -2.17 11.90
N ALA A 326 -0.64 -1.29 12.89
CA ALA A 326 -1.29 -1.35 14.19
C ALA A 326 -2.81 -1.08 14.09
N ALA A 327 -3.21 -0.07 13.31
CA ALA A 327 -4.62 0.26 13.11
C ALA A 327 -5.36 -0.86 12.37
N SER A 328 -4.77 -1.38 11.29
CA SER A 328 -5.28 -2.54 10.55
C SER A 328 -5.52 -3.73 11.47
N THR A 329 -4.56 -4.08 12.33
CA THR A 329 -4.69 -5.22 13.26
C THR A 329 -5.83 -5.01 14.26
N TYR A 330 -5.92 -3.81 14.84
CA TYR A 330 -6.98 -3.46 15.79
C TYR A 330 -8.37 -3.51 15.15
N PHE A 331 -8.56 -2.82 14.02
CA PHE A 331 -9.87 -2.76 13.38
C PHE A 331 -10.29 -4.09 12.73
N ALA A 332 -9.34 -4.93 12.31
CA ALA A 332 -9.61 -6.32 11.92
C ALA A 332 -10.26 -7.09 13.07
N GLN A 333 -9.72 -6.98 14.28
CA GLN A 333 -10.22 -7.69 15.45
C GLN A 333 -11.58 -7.14 15.90
N VAL A 334 -11.74 -5.81 15.93
CA VAL A 334 -12.99 -5.15 16.30
C VAL A 334 -14.11 -5.49 15.32
N PHE A 335 -13.85 -5.40 14.01
CA PHE A 335 -14.83 -5.77 12.99
C PHE A 335 -15.24 -7.24 13.09
N ARG A 336 -14.25 -8.16 13.16
CA ARG A 336 -14.54 -9.60 13.24
C ARG A 336 -15.30 -9.97 14.50
N SER A 337 -14.89 -9.40 15.64
CA SER A 337 -15.62 -9.62 16.89
C SER A 337 -17.00 -8.99 16.87
N GLY A 338 -17.18 -7.87 16.18
CA GLY A 338 -18.47 -7.20 16.03
C GLY A 338 -19.51 -8.10 15.37
N PHE A 339 -19.18 -8.73 14.22
CA PHE A 339 -20.15 -9.63 13.58
C PHE A 339 -20.32 -10.94 14.34
N VAL A 340 -19.26 -11.50 14.94
CA VAL A 340 -19.37 -12.71 15.77
C VAL A 340 -20.27 -12.44 16.98
N ALA A 341 -20.13 -11.28 17.62
CA ALA A 341 -21.01 -10.86 18.71
C ALA A 341 -22.45 -10.72 18.23
N ASN A 342 -22.70 -10.05 17.10
CA ASN A 342 -24.06 -9.85 16.59
C ASN A 342 -24.78 -11.19 16.33
N PHE A 343 -24.16 -12.12 15.62
CA PHE A 343 -24.76 -13.43 15.35
C PHE A 343 -24.90 -14.27 16.63
N GLY A 344 -23.90 -14.27 17.51
CA GLY A 344 -23.97 -14.96 18.79
C GLY A 344 -25.09 -14.43 19.69
N LEU A 345 -25.17 -13.11 19.86
CA LEU A 345 -26.21 -12.43 20.62
C LEU A 345 -27.61 -12.64 20.01
N ALA A 346 -27.74 -12.67 18.68
CA ALA A 346 -29.01 -12.98 18.03
C ALA A 346 -29.50 -14.38 18.39
N SER A 347 -28.62 -15.39 18.40
CA SER A 347 -29.00 -16.72 18.86
C SER A 347 -29.38 -16.74 20.34
N ILE A 348 -28.67 -15.99 21.20
CA ILE A 348 -29.00 -15.87 22.63
C ILE A 348 -30.36 -15.22 22.83
N ALA A 349 -30.71 -14.19 22.06
CA ALA A 349 -32.03 -13.55 22.12
C ALA A 349 -33.15 -14.57 21.83
N VAL A 350 -33.00 -15.37 20.77
CA VAL A 350 -33.96 -16.45 20.46
C VAL A 350 -34.03 -17.48 21.59
N LEU A 351 -32.90 -17.88 22.17
CA LEU A 351 -32.89 -18.83 23.29
C LEU A 351 -33.59 -18.27 24.54
N LEU A 352 -33.42 -16.98 24.84
CA LEU A 352 -34.11 -16.30 25.96
C LEU A 352 -35.62 -16.30 25.74
N ALA A 353 -36.09 -15.95 24.53
CA ALA A 353 -37.49 -15.98 24.16
C ALA A 353 -38.09 -17.38 24.32
N LEU A 354 -37.40 -18.42 23.82
CA LEU A 354 -37.83 -19.81 23.91
C LEU A 354 -37.84 -20.32 25.36
N THR A 355 -36.89 -19.90 26.19
CA THR A 355 -36.81 -20.31 27.61
C THR A 355 -38.04 -19.85 28.40
N GLY A 356 -38.70 -18.77 27.96
CA GLY A 356 -39.97 -18.32 28.54
C GLY A 356 -41.11 -19.33 28.43
N LEU A 357 -41.02 -20.32 27.51
CA LEU A 357 -41.95 -21.44 27.40
C LEU A 357 -41.73 -22.49 28.50
N LEU A 358 -40.47 -22.70 28.91
CA LEU A 358 -40.10 -23.70 29.92
C LEU A 358 -40.29 -23.18 31.34
N VAL A 359 -40.09 -21.87 31.57
CA VAL A 359 -40.17 -21.28 32.91
C VAL A 359 -41.06 -20.03 32.90
N PRO A 360 -42.40 -20.18 32.83
CA PRO A 360 -43.33 -19.06 32.70
C PRO A 360 -43.23 -18.01 33.82
N ALA A 361 -42.81 -18.43 35.02
CA ALA A 361 -42.64 -17.56 36.18
C ALA A 361 -41.65 -16.39 35.94
N TYR A 362 -40.66 -16.57 35.05
CA TYR A 362 -39.65 -15.55 34.75
C TYR A 362 -39.84 -14.91 33.36
N LYS A 363 -40.99 -15.11 32.72
CA LYS A 363 -41.25 -14.65 31.34
C LYS A 363 -40.97 -13.16 31.15
N LEU A 364 -41.41 -12.31 32.08
CA LEU A 364 -41.16 -10.86 32.00
C LEU A 364 -39.66 -10.54 32.04
N THR A 365 -38.92 -11.15 32.97
CA THR A 365 -37.46 -10.96 33.10
C THR A 365 -36.71 -11.41 31.85
N LEU A 366 -37.13 -12.54 31.25
CA LEU A 366 -36.53 -13.06 30.01
C LEU A 366 -36.80 -12.14 28.82
N ILE A 367 -38.01 -11.58 28.68
CA ILE A 367 -38.34 -10.60 27.63
C ILE A 367 -37.50 -9.32 27.81
N VAL A 368 -37.36 -8.83 29.04
CA VAL A 368 -36.50 -7.67 29.32
C VAL A 368 -35.04 -7.97 28.96
N ALA A 369 -34.53 -9.14 29.33
CA ALA A 369 -33.18 -9.57 28.97
C ALA A 369 -33.00 -9.68 27.45
N GLU A 370 -33.96 -10.26 26.73
CA GLU A 370 -33.98 -10.34 25.27
C GLU A 370 -33.92 -8.94 24.63
N LEU A 371 -34.75 -8.01 25.11
CA LEU A 371 -34.75 -6.63 24.61
C LEU A 371 -33.40 -5.93 24.82
N VAL A 372 -32.75 -6.17 25.96
CA VAL A 372 -31.39 -5.67 26.23
C VAL A 372 -30.39 -6.27 25.25
N VAL A 373 -30.46 -7.57 24.96
CA VAL A 373 -29.59 -8.23 23.97
C VAL A 373 -29.78 -7.63 22.58
N ILE A 374 -31.03 -7.42 22.16
CA ILE A 374 -31.35 -6.76 20.88
C ILE A 374 -30.80 -5.34 20.85
N ALA A 375 -30.98 -4.56 21.92
CA ALA A 375 -30.43 -3.20 22.02
C ALA A 375 -28.90 -3.18 21.91
N ILE A 376 -28.20 -4.17 22.49
CA ILE A 376 -26.74 -4.32 22.35
C ILE A 376 -26.35 -4.60 20.88
N ILE A 377 -27.08 -5.45 20.16
CA ILE A 377 -26.83 -5.72 18.73
C ILE A 377 -26.97 -4.45 17.90
N PHE A 378 -28.02 -3.67 18.14
CA PHE A 378 -28.22 -2.37 17.46
C PHE A 378 -27.12 -1.38 17.81
N ALA A 379 -26.75 -1.27 19.08
CA ALA A 379 -25.68 -0.38 19.53
C ALA A 379 -24.32 -0.75 18.91
N ASN A 380 -23.97 -2.04 18.87
CA ASN A 380 -22.75 -2.54 18.27
C ASN A 380 -22.70 -2.30 16.76
N THR A 381 -23.78 -2.61 16.05
CA THR A 381 -23.89 -2.36 14.60
C THR A 381 -23.76 -0.88 14.29
N ARG A 382 -24.50 -0.02 15.02
CA ARG A 382 -24.47 1.44 14.83
C ARG A 382 -23.10 2.03 15.17
N ALA A 383 -22.42 1.52 16.20
CA ALA A 383 -21.05 1.91 16.53
C ALA A 383 -20.09 1.54 15.40
N GLY A 384 -20.17 0.31 14.88
CA GLY A 384 -19.30 -0.17 13.81
C GLY A 384 -19.50 0.55 12.48
N THR A 385 -20.74 0.83 12.09
CA THR A 385 -21.04 1.59 10.87
C THR A 385 -20.62 3.06 11.00
N ARG A 386 -20.92 3.72 12.13
CA ARG A 386 -20.53 5.13 12.32
C ARG A 386 -19.02 5.33 12.41
N ALA A 387 -18.31 4.41 13.05
CA ALA A 387 -16.86 4.46 13.17
C ALA A 387 -16.14 3.88 11.94
N GLY A 388 -16.86 3.28 10.98
CA GLY A 388 -16.29 2.74 9.75
C GLY A 388 -15.23 1.65 10.00
N TRP A 389 -15.47 0.72 10.93
CA TRP A 389 -14.45 -0.28 11.33
C TRP A 389 -13.92 -1.08 10.14
N HIS A 390 -14.82 -1.48 9.24
CA HIS A 390 -14.45 -2.27 8.07
C HIS A 390 -13.58 -1.48 7.08
N GLU A 391 -14.04 -0.30 6.68
CA GLU A 391 -13.34 0.58 5.74
C GLU A 391 -11.97 0.99 6.27
N THR A 392 -11.92 1.32 7.57
CA THR A 392 -10.68 1.65 8.29
C THR A 392 -9.68 0.49 8.23
N TRP A 393 -10.11 -0.71 8.62
CA TRP A 393 -9.26 -1.89 8.56
C TRP A 393 -8.70 -2.12 7.14
N MET A 394 -9.56 -2.06 6.13
CA MET A 394 -9.18 -2.31 4.74
C MET A 394 -8.15 -1.30 4.23
N ASP A 395 -8.39 -0.02 4.42
CA ASP A 395 -7.52 1.03 3.91
C ASP A 395 -6.16 1.04 4.64
N ASP A 396 -6.15 0.87 5.97
CA ASP A 396 -4.91 0.81 6.74
C ASP A 396 -4.09 -0.44 6.40
N ARG A 397 -4.76 -1.58 6.14
CA ARG A 397 -4.09 -2.80 5.65
C ARG A 397 -3.44 -2.56 4.29
N HIS A 398 -4.14 -1.87 3.39
CA HIS A 398 -3.62 -1.54 2.07
C HIS A 398 -2.43 -0.59 2.14
N LEU A 399 -2.53 0.45 2.97
CA LEU A 399 -1.42 1.37 3.20
C LEU A 399 -0.20 0.64 3.78
N ALA A 400 -0.39 -0.21 4.79
CA ALA A 400 0.70 -0.98 5.39
C ALA A 400 1.42 -1.89 4.38
N GLU A 401 0.67 -2.59 3.51
CA GLU A 401 1.28 -3.42 2.45
C GLU A 401 1.99 -2.60 1.36
N GLN A 402 1.44 -1.45 0.97
CA GLN A 402 2.11 -0.53 0.03
C GLN A 402 3.42 0.01 0.62
N LEU A 403 3.42 0.43 1.88
CA LEU A 403 4.61 0.94 2.55
C LEU A 403 5.66 -0.15 2.80
N ARG A 404 5.24 -1.38 3.14
CA ARG A 404 6.16 -2.52 3.26
C ARG A 404 6.82 -2.85 1.93
N SER A 405 6.04 -2.88 0.84
CA SER A 405 6.56 -3.07 -0.51
C SER A 405 7.53 -1.97 -0.91
N LEU A 406 7.14 -0.71 -0.67
CA LEU A 406 7.96 0.47 -0.96
C LEU A 406 9.30 0.42 -0.21
N ALA A 407 9.30 0.03 1.06
CA ALA A 407 10.53 -0.08 1.86
C ALA A 407 11.57 -1.01 1.25
N LEU A 408 11.14 -2.05 0.53
CA LEU A 408 12.02 -2.97 -0.18
C LEU A 408 12.39 -2.48 -1.58
N THR A 409 11.42 -2.07 -2.39
CA THR A 409 11.71 -1.67 -3.77
C THR A 409 12.58 -0.42 -3.83
N SER A 410 12.43 0.47 -2.85
CA SER A 410 13.18 1.73 -2.78
C SER A 410 14.68 1.54 -2.53
N THR A 411 15.14 0.42 -1.95
CA THR A 411 16.58 0.12 -1.79
C THR A 411 17.27 -0.07 -3.15
N LEU A 412 16.54 -0.59 -4.14
CA LEU A 412 17.02 -0.65 -5.52
C LEU A 412 16.58 0.56 -6.35
N ALA A 413 16.39 1.72 -5.71
CA ALA A 413 15.98 2.95 -6.36
C ALA A 413 14.64 2.85 -7.13
N ASN A 414 13.71 2.00 -6.69
CA ASN A 414 12.35 1.95 -7.23
C ASN A 414 11.32 2.43 -6.21
N LEU A 415 10.83 3.66 -6.42
CA LEU A 415 9.81 4.28 -5.57
C LEU A 415 8.39 3.81 -5.87
N ASN A 416 8.22 3.01 -6.93
CA ASN A 416 6.94 2.43 -7.35
C ASN A 416 5.80 3.47 -7.43
N LEU A 417 6.11 4.71 -7.86
CA LEU A 417 5.19 5.86 -7.85
C LEU A 417 3.90 5.63 -8.66
N ARG A 418 3.88 4.58 -9.49
CA ARG A 418 2.77 4.22 -10.37
C ARG A 418 2.19 2.83 -10.07
N ALA A 419 2.65 2.12 -9.02
CA ALA A 419 1.99 0.88 -8.63
C ALA A 419 0.50 1.12 -8.35
N SER A 420 -0.34 0.21 -8.86
CA SER A 420 -1.76 0.16 -8.52
C SER A 420 -2.59 1.38 -8.97
N SER A 421 -2.16 2.16 -9.97
CA SER A 421 -3.12 3.04 -10.66
C SER A 421 -3.98 2.23 -11.63
N SER A 422 -4.89 1.43 -11.08
CA SER A 422 -6.07 0.95 -11.82
C SER A 422 -7.13 2.03 -11.98
N GLY A 423 -6.89 3.25 -11.45
CA GLY A 423 -7.72 4.43 -11.68
C GLY A 423 -7.39 5.15 -12.99
N GLU A 424 -8.37 5.90 -13.50
CA GLU A 424 -8.25 6.79 -14.66
C GLU A 424 -7.01 7.70 -14.52
N SER A 425 -6.05 7.53 -15.42
CA SER A 425 -4.93 8.47 -15.58
C SER A 425 -5.51 9.89 -15.68
N GLY A 426 -5.02 10.84 -14.89
CA GLY A 426 -5.55 12.21 -14.88
C GLY A 426 -6.47 12.56 -13.71
N SER A 427 -6.80 11.59 -12.84
CA SER A 427 -7.57 11.82 -11.60
C SER A 427 -6.68 11.89 -10.34
N VAL A 428 -7.17 12.60 -9.31
CA VAL A 428 -6.52 12.62 -7.99
C VAL A 428 -6.73 11.26 -7.31
N PRO A 429 -5.65 10.57 -6.88
CA PRO A 429 -5.78 9.25 -6.27
C PRO A 429 -6.47 9.30 -4.91
N GLY A 430 -7.08 8.17 -4.50
CA GLY A 430 -7.62 8.01 -3.15
C GLY A 430 -6.54 8.12 -2.06
N TRP A 431 -6.95 8.31 -0.81
CA TRP A 431 -6.03 8.74 0.26
C TRP A 431 -4.88 7.77 0.53
N VAL A 432 -5.12 6.45 0.41
CA VAL A 432 -4.09 5.42 0.62
C VAL A 432 -2.97 5.56 -0.41
N HIS A 433 -3.32 5.54 -1.70
CA HIS A 433 -2.35 5.70 -2.80
C HIS A 433 -1.68 7.06 -2.76
N TRP A 434 -2.41 8.13 -2.44
CA TRP A 434 -1.84 9.46 -2.28
C TRP A 434 -0.75 9.47 -1.19
N LEU A 435 -1.05 8.96 0.00
CA LEU A 435 -0.12 8.98 1.13
C LEU A 435 1.10 8.05 0.88
N ALA A 436 0.88 6.89 0.28
CA ALA A 436 1.97 5.99 -0.13
C ALA A 436 2.91 6.67 -1.14
N ARG A 437 2.37 7.33 -2.18
CA ARG A 437 3.16 8.09 -3.17
C ARG A 437 3.87 9.28 -2.54
N ALA A 438 3.22 10.03 -1.66
CA ALA A 438 3.84 11.13 -0.93
C ALA A 438 5.03 10.64 -0.09
N THR A 439 4.86 9.51 0.61
CA THR A 439 5.93 8.83 1.35
C THR A 439 7.08 8.41 0.44
N ALA A 440 6.78 7.81 -0.71
CA ALA A 440 7.79 7.41 -1.68
C ALA A 440 8.62 8.59 -2.17
N ARG A 441 8.01 9.74 -2.44
CA ARG A 441 8.72 10.95 -2.87
C ARG A 441 9.65 11.54 -1.80
N GLU A 442 9.35 11.33 -0.52
CA GLU A 442 10.20 11.76 0.59
C GLU A 442 11.46 10.88 0.75
N LEU A 443 11.40 9.60 0.35
CA LEU A 443 12.55 8.71 0.37
C LEU A 443 13.63 9.16 -0.63
N GLY A 444 13.21 9.44 -1.87
CA GLY A 444 14.10 9.83 -2.95
C GLY A 444 15.08 8.71 -3.35
N LEU A 445 16.23 9.11 -3.92
CA LEU A 445 17.24 8.20 -4.42
C LEU A 445 18.15 7.69 -3.28
N PRO A 446 18.44 6.38 -3.20
CA PRO A 446 19.48 5.86 -2.30
C PRO A 446 20.86 6.41 -2.69
N ASN A 447 21.73 6.61 -1.69
CA ASN A 447 23.09 7.09 -1.91
C ASN A 447 24.10 5.94 -1.77
N THR A 448 24.23 5.13 -2.82
CA THR A 448 25.04 3.90 -2.79
C THR A 448 25.47 3.46 -4.19
N VAL A 449 26.40 2.51 -4.24
CA VAL A 449 26.74 1.75 -5.44
C VAL A 449 26.02 0.41 -5.36
N ALA A 450 25.28 0.04 -6.41
CA ALA A 450 24.60 -1.24 -6.53
C ALA A 450 25.57 -2.37 -6.90
N ASP A 451 26.64 -2.51 -6.12
CA ASP A 451 27.64 -3.56 -6.29
C ASP A 451 27.12 -4.92 -5.80
N ARG A 452 27.92 -5.96 -6.01
CA ARG A 452 27.52 -7.33 -5.65
C ARG A 452 27.19 -7.48 -4.16
N ARG A 453 27.98 -6.86 -3.27
CA ARG A 453 27.78 -6.94 -1.82
C ARG A 453 26.46 -6.28 -1.42
N TYR A 454 26.14 -5.14 -2.02
CA TYR A 454 24.88 -4.44 -1.80
C TYR A 454 23.69 -5.26 -2.28
N LEU A 455 23.76 -5.80 -3.50
CA LEU A 455 22.70 -6.64 -4.06
C LEU A 455 22.46 -7.91 -3.22
N ASP A 456 23.53 -8.56 -2.75
CA ASP A 456 23.43 -9.71 -1.83
C ASP A 456 22.72 -9.33 -0.53
N SER A 457 23.03 -8.16 0.06
CA SER A 457 22.35 -7.68 1.27
C SER A 457 20.85 -7.46 1.03
N VAL A 458 20.48 -6.86 -0.09
CA VAL A 458 19.06 -6.64 -0.45
C VAL A 458 18.35 -7.97 -0.72
N GLN A 459 19.01 -8.90 -1.41
CA GLN A 459 18.51 -10.26 -1.66
C GLN A 459 18.23 -10.99 -0.35
N GLN A 460 19.18 -10.99 0.61
CA GLN A 460 19.01 -11.64 1.91
C GLN A 460 17.87 -11.03 2.74
N ALA A 461 17.75 -9.70 2.76
CA ALA A 461 16.62 -9.04 3.43
C ALA A 461 15.27 -9.43 2.80
N SER A 462 15.24 -9.56 1.48
CA SER A 462 14.05 -9.94 0.73
C SER A 462 13.66 -11.40 0.96
N LEU A 463 14.64 -12.31 0.98
CA LEU A 463 14.44 -13.71 1.31
C LEU A 463 13.86 -13.87 2.71
N LYS A 464 14.43 -13.18 3.70
CA LYS A 464 13.92 -13.20 5.07
C LYS A 464 12.46 -12.75 5.14
N LEU A 465 12.10 -11.65 4.44
CA LEU A 465 10.70 -11.23 4.39
C LEU A 465 9.80 -12.29 3.75
N VAL A 466 10.22 -12.86 2.62
CA VAL A 466 9.45 -13.90 1.91
C VAL A 466 9.21 -15.10 2.81
N GLU A 467 10.20 -15.54 3.56
CA GLU A 467 10.07 -16.64 4.54
C GLU A 467 9.07 -16.31 5.65
N GLU A 468 9.15 -15.11 6.22
CA GLU A 468 8.20 -14.64 7.24
C GLU A 468 6.77 -14.59 6.70
N GLN A 469 6.58 -14.13 5.46
CA GLN A 469 5.27 -14.10 4.80
C GLN A 469 4.73 -15.51 4.51
N ILE A 470 5.58 -16.43 4.02
CA ILE A 470 5.20 -17.83 3.80
C ILE A 470 4.72 -18.46 5.12
N ALA A 471 5.50 -18.30 6.21
CA ALA A 471 5.15 -18.84 7.52
C ALA A 471 3.82 -18.25 8.05
N TYR A 472 3.61 -16.94 7.90
CA TYR A 472 2.38 -16.27 8.29
C TYR A 472 1.17 -16.83 7.53
N HIS A 473 1.25 -16.91 6.19
CA HIS A 473 0.13 -17.34 5.35
C HIS A 473 -0.19 -18.83 5.52
N HIS A 474 0.80 -19.72 5.67
CA HIS A 474 0.57 -21.12 6.05
C HIS A 474 -0.18 -21.22 7.38
N GLY A 475 0.31 -20.52 8.40
CA GLY A 475 -0.34 -20.49 9.71
C GLY A 475 -1.76 -19.93 9.63
N ASN A 476 -2.00 -18.93 8.78
CA ASN A 476 -3.34 -18.37 8.56
C ASN A 476 -4.28 -19.35 7.86
N ALA A 477 -3.85 -19.98 6.76
CA ALA A 477 -4.63 -20.98 6.03
C ALA A 477 -5.05 -22.14 6.94
N HIS A 478 -4.11 -22.71 7.69
CA HIS A 478 -4.39 -23.81 8.62
C HIS A 478 -5.42 -23.41 9.68
N ARG A 479 -5.30 -22.21 10.26
CA ARG A 479 -6.26 -21.67 11.24
C ARG A 479 -7.65 -21.52 10.64
N MET A 480 -7.76 -20.97 9.42
CA MET A 480 -9.04 -20.73 8.77
C MET A 480 -9.73 -22.05 8.35
N HIS A 481 -8.99 -23.02 7.81
CA HIS A 481 -9.51 -24.36 7.53
C HIS A 481 -10.05 -25.05 8.77
N LYS A 482 -9.28 -25.02 9.86
CA LYS A 482 -9.70 -25.63 11.14
C LYS A 482 -10.94 -24.97 11.70
N LEU A 483 -10.99 -23.63 11.67
CA LEU A 483 -12.16 -22.86 12.11
C LEU A 483 -13.40 -23.23 11.30
N GLU A 484 -13.30 -23.19 9.97
CA GLU A 484 -14.42 -23.51 9.07
C GLU A 484 -14.93 -24.93 9.26
N HIS A 485 -14.03 -25.92 9.28
CA HIS A 485 -14.41 -27.31 9.43
C HIS A 485 -15.14 -27.57 10.76
N ARG A 486 -14.67 -26.95 11.86
CA ARG A 486 -15.28 -27.08 13.19
C ARG A 486 -16.64 -26.40 13.26
N LEU A 487 -16.80 -25.21 12.67
CA LEU A 487 -18.07 -24.51 12.61
C LEU A 487 -19.07 -25.27 11.74
N HIS A 488 -18.66 -25.74 10.57
CA HIS A 488 -19.51 -26.54 9.70
C HIS A 488 -19.99 -27.82 10.39
N LYS A 489 -19.09 -28.60 10.99
CA LYS A 489 -19.44 -29.82 11.74
C LYS A 489 -20.40 -29.52 12.88
N THR A 490 -20.17 -28.44 13.63
CA THR A 490 -21.06 -28.04 14.74
C THR A 490 -22.46 -27.69 14.22
N GLY A 491 -22.55 -26.92 13.14
CA GLY A 491 -23.84 -26.61 12.49
C GLY A 491 -24.58 -27.87 12.02
N SER A 492 -23.88 -28.82 11.39
CA SER A 492 -24.48 -30.09 10.96
C SER A 492 -24.98 -30.95 12.12
N VAL A 493 -24.25 -30.98 13.24
CA VAL A 493 -24.69 -31.68 14.47
C VAL A 493 -25.94 -31.03 15.06
N LEU A 494 -26.02 -29.70 15.10
CA LEU A 494 -27.21 -28.99 15.58
C LEU A 494 -28.44 -29.30 14.71
N PHE A 495 -28.28 -29.30 13.40
CA PHE A 495 -29.36 -29.61 12.47
C PHE A 495 -29.81 -31.08 12.57
N GLY A 496 -28.86 -32.02 12.59
CA GLY A 496 -29.16 -33.45 12.80
C GLY A 496 -29.80 -33.74 14.15
N GLY A 497 -29.36 -33.05 15.22
CA GLY A 497 -29.95 -33.14 16.55
C GLY A 497 -31.40 -32.66 16.60
N THR A 498 -31.72 -31.61 15.83
CA THR A 498 -33.11 -31.12 15.66
C THR A 498 -33.99 -32.20 15.04
N ALA A 499 -33.55 -32.80 13.93
CA ALA A 499 -34.28 -33.86 13.26
C ALA A 499 -34.47 -35.09 14.16
N ALA A 500 -33.43 -35.48 14.90
CA ALA A 500 -33.48 -36.58 15.85
C ALA A 500 -34.48 -36.29 16.98
N ALA A 501 -34.50 -35.09 17.55
CA ALA A 501 -35.45 -34.67 18.58
C ALA A 501 -36.91 -34.75 18.08
N CYS A 502 -37.16 -34.31 16.84
CA CYS A 502 -38.48 -34.45 16.21
C CYS A 502 -38.89 -35.92 16.04
N VAL A 503 -38.00 -36.77 15.51
CA VAL A 503 -38.28 -38.21 15.31
C VAL A 503 -38.56 -38.91 16.64
N LEU A 504 -37.74 -38.65 17.67
CA LEU A 504 -37.92 -39.22 19.00
C LEU A 504 -39.24 -38.79 19.63
N TRP A 505 -39.64 -37.52 19.47
CA TRP A 505 -40.92 -37.04 19.95
C TRP A 505 -42.11 -37.68 19.24
N ILE A 506 -42.05 -37.83 17.91
CA ILE A 506 -43.09 -38.52 17.13
C ILE A 506 -43.21 -39.98 17.61
N ALA A 507 -42.07 -40.67 17.78
CA ALA A 507 -42.05 -42.05 18.25
C ALA A 507 -42.65 -42.19 19.66
N ALA A 508 -42.24 -41.34 20.61
CA ALA A 508 -42.77 -41.33 21.97
C ALA A 508 -44.29 -41.09 22.01
N LYS A 509 -44.79 -40.20 21.14
CA LYS A 509 -46.22 -39.93 21.03
C LYS A 509 -47.00 -41.12 20.45
N LEU A 510 -46.43 -41.83 19.48
CA LEU A 510 -47.05 -43.02 18.87
C LEU A 510 -47.05 -44.24 19.80
N THR A 511 -46.04 -44.39 20.65
CA THR A 511 -45.94 -45.51 21.60
C THR A 511 -46.71 -45.30 22.90
N GLY A 512 -47.33 -44.13 23.09
CA GLY A 512 -48.05 -43.78 24.32
C GLY A 512 -47.13 -43.60 25.53
N ALA A 513 -45.85 -43.29 25.31
CA ALA A 513 -44.89 -43.05 26.38
C ALA A 513 -45.33 -41.86 27.26
N PRO A 514 -45.02 -41.87 28.57
CA PRO A 514 -45.36 -40.76 29.46
C PRO A 514 -44.67 -39.46 28.99
N MET A 515 -45.47 -38.45 28.65
CA MET A 515 -45.00 -37.17 28.10
C MET A 515 -44.61 -36.13 29.17
N GLN A 516 -44.23 -36.59 30.35
CA GLN A 516 -43.79 -35.75 31.48
C GLN A 516 -42.46 -36.26 32.01
N LEU A 517 -41.49 -35.37 32.17
CA LEU A 517 -40.18 -35.66 32.74
C LEU A 517 -39.84 -34.57 33.76
N GLY A 518 -39.78 -34.93 35.04
CA GLY A 518 -39.37 -33.99 36.11
C GLY A 518 -40.27 -32.75 36.27
N GLY A 519 -41.58 -32.87 36.00
CA GLY A 519 -42.55 -31.76 36.12
C GLY A 519 -42.63 -30.82 34.91
N ILE A 520 -41.77 -31.00 33.90
CA ILE A 520 -41.82 -30.31 32.61
C ILE A 520 -42.37 -31.28 31.57
N GLY A 521 -43.27 -30.80 30.70
CA GLY A 521 -43.75 -31.64 29.60
C GLY A 521 -42.66 -31.85 28.55
N ILE A 522 -42.56 -33.09 28.07
CA ILE A 522 -41.58 -33.49 27.06
C ILE A 522 -41.81 -32.71 25.76
N THR A 523 -43.06 -32.33 25.48
CA THR A 523 -43.41 -31.50 24.32
C THR A 523 -42.76 -30.12 24.39
N GLU A 524 -42.86 -29.42 25.52
CA GLU A 524 -42.25 -28.10 25.69
C GLU A 524 -40.73 -28.17 25.59
N MET A 525 -40.12 -29.22 26.16
CA MET A 525 -38.67 -29.45 26.07
C MET A 525 -38.22 -29.72 24.64
N VAL A 526 -38.95 -30.56 23.89
CA VAL A 526 -38.65 -30.83 22.49
C VAL A 526 -38.86 -29.58 21.65
N THR A 527 -39.95 -28.81 21.85
CA THR A 527 -40.19 -27.54 21.15
C THR A 527 -39.05 -26.54 21.40
N TRP A 528 -38.56 -26.46 22.64
CA TRP A 528 -37.40 -25.63 22.95
C TRP A 528 -36.16 -26.11 22.17
N ILE A 529 -35.83 -27.40 22.22
CA ILE A 529 -34.66 -27.97 21.53
C ILE A 529 -34.77 -27.75 20.01
N THR A 530 -35.93 -28.02 19.43
CA THR A 530 -36.14 -27.98 17.97
C THR A 530 -36.19 -26.56 17.41
N ALA A 531 -36.41 -25.54 18.24
CA ALA A 531 -36.26 -24.13 17.86
C ALA A 531 -34.87 -23.56 18.23
N ALA A 532 -34.30 -23.98 19.36
CA ALA A 532 -32.99 -23.54 19.86
C ALA A 532 -31.83 -23.98 18.97
N MET A 533 -31.79 -25.26 18.59
CA MET A 533 -30.71 -25.83 17.80
C MET A 533 -30.62 -25.20 16.39
N PRO A 534 -31.71 -25.00 15.63
CA PRO A 534 -31.65 -24.29 14.36
C PRO A 534 -31.26 -22.82 14.51
N ALA A 535 -31.67 -22.12 15.57
CA ALA A 535 -31.28 -20.73 15.81
C ALA A 535 -29.76 -20.59 16.03
N LEU A 536 -29.17 -21.50 16.82
CA LEU A 536 -27.71 -21.59 16.97
C LEU A 536 -27.03 -21.98 15.65
N GLY A 537 -27.61 -22.90 14.88
CA GLY A 537 -27.13 -23.28 13.55
C GLY A 537 -27.12 -22.11 12.56
N ALA A 538 -28.17 -21.28 12.56
CA ALA A 538 -28.28 -20.09 11.74
C ALA A 538 -27.24 -19.03 12.13
N ALA A 539 -26.99 -18.82 13.41
CA ALA A 539 -25.91 -17.93 13.87
C ALA A 539 -24.51 -18.42 13.43
N ILE A 540 -24.23 -19.72 13.56
CA ILE A 540 -22.97 -20.30 13.07
C ILE A 540 -22.84 -20.13 11.55
N TYR A 541 -23.93 -20.37 10.80
CA TYR A 541 -23.95 -20.15 9.36
C TYR A 541 -23.67 -18.68 9.00
N GLY A 542 -24.32 -17.73 9.67
CA GLY A 542 -24.07 -16.29 9.50
C GLY A 542 -22.62 -15.90 9.77
N ILE A 543 -22.02 -16.43 10.84
CA ILE A 543 -20.59 -16.22 11.15
C ILE A 543 -19.68 -16.76 10.03
N ARG A 544 -19.96 -17.95 9.51
CA ARG A 544 -19.18 -18.55 8.41
C ARG A 544 -19.26 -17.73 7.13
N MET A 545 -20.48 -17.33 6.75
CA MET A 545 -20.71 -16.55 5.54
C MET A 545 -20.10 -15.16 5.64
N GLN A 546 -20.26 -14.47 6.77
CA GLN A 546 -19.66 -13.15 6.97
C GLN A 546 -18.12 -13.22 7.08
N GLY A 547 -17.58 -14.29 7.66
CA GLY A 547 -16.14 -14.46 7.86
C GLY A 547 -15.35 -14.90 6.63
N ASP A 548 -15.98 -15.48 5.59
CA ASP A 548 -15.34 -16.03 4.38
C ASP A 548 -14.06 -16.82 4.69
N PHE A 549 -14.12 -17.72 5.67
CA PHE A 549 -12.92 -18.44 6.13
C PHE A 549 -12.32 -19.32 5.03
N VAL A 550 -13.15 -19.92 4.18
CA VAL A 550 -12.71 -20.69 3.01
C VAL A 550 -11.96 -19.80 2.02
N GLY A 551 -12.52 -18.64 1.67
CA GLY A 551 -11.86 -17.72 0.74
C GLY A 551 -10.54 -17.19 1.29
N ILE A 552 -10.48 -16.86 2.60
CA ILE A 552 -9.23 -16.44 3.25
C ILE A 552 -8.17 -17.55 3.22
N ALA A 553 -8.57 -18.80 3.50
CA ALA A 553 -7.66 -19.95 3.47
C ALA A 553 -7.10 -20.18 2.07
N PHE A 554 -7.97 -20.26 1.07
CA PHE A 554 -7.61 -20.46 -0.33
C PHE A 554 -6.67 -19.37 -0.84
N ARG A 555 -6.97 -18.09 -0.57
CA ARG A 555 -6.09 -16.97 -0.97
C ARG A 555 -4.72 -17.07 -0.31
N SER A 556 -4.67 -17.42 0.98
CA SER A 556 -3.40 -17.61 1.68
C SER A 556 -2.57 -18.74 1.05
N GLU A 557 -3.19 -19.85 0.64
CA GLU A 557 -2.51 -20.95 -0.06
C GLU A 557 -1.99 -20.54 -1.45
N VAL A 558 -2.78 -19.78 -2.22
CA VAL A 558 -2.35 -19.25 -3.52
C VAL A 558 -1.16 -18.30 -3.36
N THR A 559 -1.20 -17.44 -2.35
CA THR A 559 -0.11 -16.49 -2.04
C THR A 559 1.16 -17.24 -1.62
N VAL A 560 1.04 -18.27 -0.77
CA VAL A 560 2.17 -19.16 -0.44
C VAL A 560 2.77 -19.77 -1.70
N ALA A 561 1.96 -20.39 -2.57
CA ALA A 561 2.49 -21.03 -3.78
C ALA A 561 3.17 -20.04 -4.76
N ARG A 562 2.77 -18.76 -4.74
CA ARG A 562 3.45 -17.70 -5.49
C ARG A 562 4.75 -17.28 -4.80
N LEU A 563 4.75 -17.12 -3.48
CA LEU A 563 5.93 -16.77 -2.69
C LEU A 563 7.00 -17.87 -2.69
N GLU A 564 6.63 -19.15 -2.64
CA GLU A 564 7.58 -20.28 -2.73
C GLU A 564 8.26 -20.37 -4.10
N ARG A 565 7.52 -20.03 -5.18
CA ARG A 565 8.12 -19.89 -6.51
C ARG A 565 9.09 -18.72 -6.57
N LEU A 566 8.71 -17.59 -5.97
CA LEU A 566 9.57 -16.42 -5.91
C LEU A 566 10.82 -16.68 -5.06
N LYS A 567 10.68 -17.35 -3.91
CA LYS A 567 11.78 -17.74 -3.03
C LYS A 567 12.84 -18.53 -3.81
N ARG A 568 12.43 -19.57 -4.53
CA ARG A 568 13.34 -20.36 -5.38
C ARG A 568 14.05 -19.52 -6.43
N SER A 569 13.41 -18.48 -6.97
CA SER A 569 14.05 -17.56 -7.92
C SER A 569 14.95 -16.51 -7.26
N LEU A 570 14.73 -16.23 -5.98
CA LEU A 570 15.55 -15.34 -5.17
C LEU A 570 16.76 -16.06 -4.56
N ASP A 571 16.75 -17.39 -4.48
CA ASP A 571 17.91 -18.20 -4.05
C ASP A 571 18.97 -18.37 -5.16
N ASP A 572 18.77 -17.77 -6.33
CA ASP A 572 19.75 -17.78 -7.43
C ASP A 572 21.02 -17.01 -7.04
N GLU A 573 22.18 -17.64 -7.19
CA GLU A 573 23.49 -17.05 -6.87
C GLU A 573 23.89 -15.95 -7.87
N ASN A 574 23.27 -15.84 -9.06
CA ASN A 574 23.68 -14.92 -10.13
C ASN A 574 22.64 -13.82 -10.44
N LEU A 575 22.14 -13.15 -9.40
CA LEU A 575 21.24 -12.00 -9.55
C LEU A 575 22.02 -10.70 -9.76
N ASP A 576 22.01 -10.21 -11.00
CA ASP A 576 22.34 -8.80 -11.30
C ASP A 576 21.20 -7.86 -10.85
N TYR A 577 21.47 -6.55 -10.89
CA TYR A 577 20.52 -5.50 -10.51
C TYR A 577 19.16 -5.67 -11.21
N THR A 578 19.16 -5.92 -12.53
CA THR A 578 17.94 -6.00 -13.33
C THR A 578 17.09 -7.21 -12.93
N LYS A 579 17.72 -8.37 -12.72
CA LYS A 579 17.04 -9.59 -12.28
C LYS A 579 16.49 -9.44 -10.87
N LEU A 580 17.29 -8.90 -9.93
CA LEU A 580 16.85 -8.69 -8.54
C LEU A 580 15.68 -7.70 -8.47
N MET A 581 15.76 -6.58 -9.19
CA MET A 581 14.67 -5.60 -9.32
C MET A 581 13.38 -6.25 -9.84
N ALA A 582 13.48 -7.09 -10.88
CA ALA A 582 12.31 -7.81 -11.40
C ALA A 582 11.68 -8.73 -10.34
N ARG A 583 12.48 -9.30 -9.42
CA ARG A 583 11.98 -10.20 -8.37
C ARG A 583 11.34 -9.40 -7.24
N LEU A 584 11.88 -8.24 -6.89
CA LEU A 584 11.26 -7.31 -5.93
C LEU A 584 9.94 -6.74 -6.44
N ARG A 585 9.86 -6.38 -7.73
CA ARG A 585 8.59 -5.96 -8.35
C ARG A 585 7.56 -7.09 -8.26
N ARG A 586 7.98 -8.33 -8.56
CA ARG A 586 7.11 -9.50 -8.44
C ARG A 586 6.68 -9.78 -6.99
N LEU A 587 7.56 -9.57 -6.01
CA LEU A 587 7.23 -9.65 -4.59
C LEU A 587 6.12 -8.65 -4.25
N SER A 588 6.30 -7.39 -4.64
CA SER A 588 5.32 -6.33 -4.41
C SER A 588 3.97 -6.65 -5.06
N GLU A 589 3.96 -7.14 -6.30
CA GLU A 589 2.73 -7.60 -6.97
C GLU A 589 2.02 -8.71 -6.18
N ILE A 590 2.75 -9.71 -5.68
CA ILE A 590 2.17 -10.81 -4.90
C ILE A 590 1.57 -10.29 -3.60
N MET A 591 2.27 -9.40 -2.89
CA MET A 591 1.82 -8.84 -1.61
C MET A 591 0.60 -7.92 -1.77
N LEU A 592 0.54 -7.14 -2.85
CA LEU A 592 -0.54 -6.18 -3.10
C LEU A 592 -1.79 -6.82 -3.73
N ALA A 593 -1.63 -7.87 -4.53
CA ALA A 593 -2.75 -8.53 -5.22
C ALA A 593 -3.84 -9.03 -4.25
N ASP A 594 -3.43 -9.55 -3.09
CA ASP A 594 -4.38 -10.00 -2.07
C ASP A 594 -5.22 -8.84 -1.52
N VAL A 595 -4.62 -7.67 -1.29
CA VAL A 595 -5.35 -6.54 -0.70
C VAL A 595 -6.31 -5.90 -1.70
N GLU A 596 -5.93 -5.80 -2.97
CA GLU A 596 -6.80 -5.26 -4.01
C GLU A 596 -8.04 -6.15 -4.24
N HIS A 597 -7.85 -7.47 -4.29
CA HIS A 597 -8.95 -8.42 -4.45
C HIS A 597 -9.88 -8.45 -3.21
N TRP A 598 -9.33 -8.16 -2.04
CA TRP A 598 -10.14 -7.98 -0.84
C TRP A 598 -11.06 -6.76 -0.93
N ARG A 599 -10.59 -5.63 -1.48
CA ARG A 599 -11.40 -4.40 -1.57
C ARG A 599 -12.67 -4.63 -2.38
N THR A 600 -12.58 -5.33 -3.52
CA THR A 600 -13.74 -5.63 -4.37
C THR A 600 -14.69 -6.65 -3.75
N THR A 601 -14.19 -7.65 -3.03
CA THR A 601 -15.03 -8.72 -2.45
C THR A 601 -15.72 -8.30 -1.15
N TYR A 602 -15.05 -7.50 -0.30
CA TYR A 602 -15.54 -7.17 1.04
C TYR A 602 -16.25 -5.83 1.18
N GLN A 603 -16.08 -4.88 0.25
CA GLN A 603 -16.95 -3.71 0.17
C GLN A 603 -18.44 -4.11 0.07
N ALA A 604 -18.72 -5.33 -0.42
CA ALA A 604 -20.06 -5.91 -0.49
C ALA A 604 -20.59 -6.49 0.84
N ARG A 605 -19.79 -6.56 1.92
CA ARG A 605 -20.18 -7.19 3.21
C ARG A 605 -19.89 -6.30 4.43
N PRO A 606 -20.50 -5.11 4.53
CA PRO A 606 -20.36 -4.27 5.72
C PRO A 606 -20.92 -4.97 6.97
N LEU A 607 -20.64 -4.40 8.15
CA LEU A 607 -21.28 -4.84 9.39
C LEU A 607 -22.80 -4.60 9.27
N ALA A 608 -23.56 -5.67 9.09
CA ALA A 608 -25.01 -5.64 8.96
C ALA A 608 -25.69 -6.22 10.20
N LEU A 609 -26.97 -5.89 10.35
CA LEU A 609 -27.81 -6.57 11.32
C LEU A 609 -27.97 -8.04 10.89
N PRO A 610 -27.96 -8.99 11.84
CA PRO A 610 -28.30 -10.38 11.53
C PRO A 610 -29.76 -10.41 11.04
N GLY A 611 -29.97 -10.91 9.83
CA GLY A 611 -31.27 -10.99 9.15
C GLY A 611 -31.79 -12.41 9.02
#